data_AF-A0A8H6ZIU0-F1
#
_entry.id   AF-A0A8H6ZIU0-F1
#
_cell.length_a   1.000
_cell.length_b   1.000
_cell.length_c   1.000
_cell.angle_alpha   90.00
_cell.angle_beta   90.00
_cell.angle_gamma   90.00
#
_symmetry.space_group_name_H-M   'P 1'
#
loop_
_entity.id
_entity.type
_entity.pdbx_description
1 polymer ?
#
loop_
_entity_poly.entity_id
_entity_poly.type
_entity_poly.pdbx_seq_one_letter_code
_entity_poly.pdbx_strand_id
1 'polypeptide(L)'
;MSPSQASKEAIANSMRYHEFLEKGLIPPKELGVPVKQLFPQDWNSHFEKGLLEKYGPNSNILRWKLENVDLQEVLSYLDRLHATNMEIAMTSKMLLDRQGMLVGLAIEQLRYNDFEAKWAAMDMEAKQGIVLDGLIRGAFKAREQSRFDCPEICVSGLAGDGQYSLVNLLRAIVAHDPSATFRLKSLFWYSHPKVEEEYAFITCPIAPDEARALGYLRMLERNHFIVQALLGILEAYSGKPAPKISVEEDIQNKQRQPCCCACGERTSAVTTLKRCSGCKIVCYCSKECQSRDWPVHKKLCSGRNARFDPAVVAATPDALEPAEFVGCPPPEPGFVRSPALWRQIFYLAKKDSYDRDYHFETSPDFTYSVRISDPTLRLIFFIARRRAMASGDRGAVGKLNDILQGLRRRGQVKFTERQICDQLEREYRVALSPPPEVWGADPTPQEIMEEMGYLERRKVLAAQQAAAEEEWKRE
;
A
#
# COMPACT_ATOMS: atom_id res chain seq x y z
N MET A 1 -4.25 17.94 -20.11
CA MET A 1 -5.53 17.77 -20.84
C MET A 1 -6.64 18.52 -20.13
N SER A 2 -7.62 19.06 -20.86
CA SER A 2 -8.81 19.63 -20.22
C SER A 2 -9.69 18.51 -19.61
N PRO A 3 -10.48 18.79 -18.56
CA PRO A 3 -11.37 17.78 -17.95
C PRO A 3 -12.33 17.11 -18.94
N SER A 4 -12.79 17.82 -19.98
CA SER A 4 -13.69 17.22 -20.99
C SER A 4 -12.97 16.27 -21.94
N GLN A 5 -11.68 16.50 -22.21
CA GLN A 5 -10.88 15.62 -23.06
C GLN A 5 -10.52 14.32 -22.33
N ALA A 6 -10.17 14.42 -21.03
CA ALA A 6 -9.95 13.25 -20.18
C ALA A 6 -11.23 12.40 -20.02
N SER A 7 -12.40 13.05 -19.92
CA SER A 7 -13.69 12.34 -19.87
C SER A 7 -13.97 11.55 -21.15
N LYS A 8 -13.80 12.19 -22.31
CA LYS A 8 -14.00 11.55 -23.63
C LYS A 8 -13.06 10.36 -23.84
N GLU A 9 -11.80 10.48 -23.43
CA GLU A 9 -10.82 9.40 -23.55
C GLU A 9 -11.16 8.22 -22.64
N ALA A 10 -11.54 8.47 -21.38
CA ALA A 10 -11.95 7.40 -20.47
C ALA A 10 -13.21 6.66 -20.94
N ILE A 11 -14.20 7.39 -21.48
CA ILE A 11 -15.40 6.78 -22.09
C ILE A 11 -14.99 5.92 -23.30
N ALA A 12 -14.16 6.46 -24.20
CA ALA A 12 -13.69 5.71 -25.37
C ALA A 12 -12.90 4.46 -24.98
N ASN A 13 -12.05 4.54 -23.95
CA ASN A 13 -11.31 3.39 -23.44
C ASN A 13 -12.24 2.35 -22.81
N SER A 14 -13.29 2.78 -22.10
CA SER A 14 -14.30 1.86 -21.56
C SER A 14 -15.11 1.16 -22.66
N MET A 15 -15.46 1.86 -23.75
CA MET A 15 -16.12 1.24 -24.91
C MET A 15 -15.20 0.23 -25.60
N ARG A 16 -13.92 0.58 -25.79
CA ARG A 16 -12.92 -0.37 -26.32
C ARG A 16 -12.76 -1.58 -25.40
N TYR A 17 -12.76 -1.39 -24.09
CA TYR A 17 -12.67 -2.49 -23.13
C TYR A 17 -13.83 -3.48 -23.31
N HIS A 18 -15.06 -2.98 -23.46
CA HIS A 18 -16.25 -3.79 -23.73
C HIS A 18 -16.12 -4.60 -25.04
N GLU A 19 -15.67 -3.98 -26.12
CA GLU A 19 -15.48 -4.66 -27.41
C GLU A 19 -14.50 -5.85 -27.33
N PHE A 20 -13.49 -5.79 -26.44
CA PHE A 20 -12.59 -6.92 -26.22
C PHE A 20 -13.32 -8.08 -25.51
N LEU A 21 -14.12 -7.76 -24.48
CA LEU A 21 -14.87 -8.76 -23.74
C LEU A 21 -15.92 -9.47 -24.60
N GLU A 22 -16.65 -8.74 -25.44
CA GLU A 22 -17.61 -9.33 -26.39
C GLU A 22 -16.95 -10.33 -27.36
N LYS A 23 -15.67 -10.10 -27.68
CA LYS A 23 -14.87 -10.97 -28.54
C LYS A 23 -14.21 -12.12 -27.77
N GLY A 24 -14.45 -12.25 -26.47
CA GLY A 24 -13.81 -13.24 -25.60
C GLY A 24 -12.31 -12.99 -25.38
N LEU A 25 -11.83 -11.77 -25.61
CA LEU A 25 -10.43 -11.39 -25.50
C LEU A 25 -10.14 -10.71 -24.16
N ILE A 26 -8.88 -10.81 -23.69
CA ILE A 26 -8.42 -10.10 -22.49
C ILE A 26 -8.13 -8.64 -22.86
N PRO A 27 -8.80 -7.65 -22.24
CA PRO A 27 -8.55 -6.25 -22.52
C PRO A 27 -7.15 -5.80 -22.08
N PRO A 28 -6.45 -4.95 -22.86
CA PRO A 28 -5.16 -4.36 -22.48
C PRO A 28 -5.25 -3.50 -21.20
N LYS A 29 -4.18 -3.47 -20.39
CA LYS A 29 -4.12 -2.75 -19.11
C LYS A 29 -4.26 -1.23 -19.27
N GLU A 30 -3.86 -0.72 -20.42
CA GLU A 30 -3.87 0.70 -20.78
C GLU A 30 -5.29 1.26 -20.94
N LEU A 31 -6.29 0.40 -21.15
CA LEU A 31 -7.70 0.79 -21.20
C LEU A 31 -8.27 1.12 -19.82
N GLY A 32 -7.60 0.73 -18.75
CA GLY A 32 -7.97 1.04 -17.37
C GLY A 32 -9.22 0.31 -16.89
N VAL A 33 -9.85 0.87 -15.84
CA VAL A 33 -11.05 0.31 -15.21
C VAL A 33 -12.30 0.79 -15.95
N PRO A 34 -13.22 -0.12 -16.35
CA PRO A 34 -14.48 0.26 -17.00
C PRO A 34 -15.31 1.28 -16.21
N VAL A 35 -16.09 2.10 -16.92
CA VAL A 35 -16.99 3.09 -16.31
C VAL A 35 -18.23 2.35 -15.77
N LYS A 36 -18.32 2.18 -14.46
CA LYS A 36 -19.35 1.40 -13.75
C LYS A 36 -20.81 1.81 -14.04
N GLN A 37 -21.04 3.05 -14.43
CA GLN A 37 -22.36 3.60 -14.79
C GLN A 37 -22.81 3.13 -16.18
N LEU A 38 -21.87 2.93 -17.09
CA LEU A 38 -22.13 2.54 -18.47
C LEU A 38 -22.07 1.01 -18.62
N PHE A 39 -21.10 0.39 -17.96
CA PHE A 39 -20.78 -1.03 -18.09
C PHE A 39 -20.63 -1.70 -16.71
N PRO A 40 -21.72 -1.82 -15.94
CA PRO A 40 -21.68 -2.32 -14.56
C PRO A 40 -21.17 -3.77 -14.46
N GLN A 41 -21.54 -4.63 -15.41
CA GLN A 41 -21.10 -6.02 -15.44
C GLN A 41 -19.61 -6.17 -15.78
N ASP A 42 -19.12 -5.39 -16.73
CA ASP A 42 -17.69 -5.39 -17.09
C ASP A 42 -16.82 -4.81 -15.98
N TRP A 43 -17.31 -3.75 -15.34
CA TRP A 43 -16.69 -3.20 -14.14
C TRP A 43 -16.61 -4.26 -13.04
N ASN A 44 -17.67 -5.04 -12.82
CA ASN A 44 -17.64 -6.12 -11.84
C ASN A 44 -16.63 -7.21 -12.22
N SER A 45 -16.68 -7.65 -13.48
CA SER A 45 -15.81 -8.68 -14.02
C SER A 45 -14.33 -8.33 -13.91
N HIS A 46 -13.98 -7.05 -14.10
CA HIS A 46 -12.63 -6.52 -13.88
C HIS A 46 -12.11 -6.83 -12.47
N PHE A 47 -12.91 -6.53 -11.44
CA PHE A 47 -12.51 -6.78 -10.06
C PHE A 47 -12.52 -8.25 -9.70
N GLU A 48 -13.55 -9.01 -10.09
CA GLU A 48 -13.63 -10.44 -9.76
C GLU A 48 -12.52 -11.25 -10.42
N LYS A 49 -12.11 -10.90 -11.64
CA LYS A 49 -10.95 -11.51 -12.29
C LYS A 49 -9.66 -11.22 -11.51
N GLY A 50 -9.43 -9.97 -11.10
CA GLY A 50 -8.24 -9.64 -10.30
C GLY A 50 -8.26 -10.26 -8.90
N LEU A 51 -9.44 -10.42 -8.28
CA LEU A 51 -9.59 -11.18 -7.04
C LEU A 51 -9.25 -12.66 -7.23
N LEU A 52 -9.68 -13.27 -8.34
CA LEU A 52 -9.33 -14.66 -8.65
C LEU A 52 -7.84 -14.83 -8.93
N GLU A 53 -7.21 -13.88 -9.63
CA GLU A 53 -5.76 -13.87 -9.86
C GLU A 53 -4.98 -13.71 -8.55
N LYS A 54 -5.46 -12.84 -7.64
CA LYS A 54 -4.79 -12.54 -6.36
C LYS A 54 -5.03 -13.62 -5.30
N TYR A 55 -6.25 -14.11 -5.16
CA TYR A 55 -6.69 -14.99 -4.07
C TYR A 55 -7.27 -16.33 -4.53
N GLY A 56 -7.18 -16.69 -5.81
CA GLY A 56 -7.64 -17.98 -6.32
C GLY A 56 -6.85 -19.18 -5.78
N PRO A 57 -7.30 -20.42 -6.04
CA PRO A 57 -6.65 -21.64 -5.54
C PRO A 57 -5.18 -21.78 -5.97
N ASN A 58 -4.84 -21.27 -7.15
CA ASN A 58 -3.49 -21.32 -7.73
C ASN A 58 -2.73 -19.98 -7.60
N SER A 59 -3.20 -19.05 -6.77
CA SER A 59 -2.60 -17.73 -6.70
C SER A 59 -1.30 -17.72 -5.90
N ASN A 60 -0.34 -16.92 -6.37
CA ASN A 60 0.84 -16.55 -5.61
C ASN A 60 0.75 -15.04 -5.32
N ILE A 61 0.32 -14.71 -4.11
CA ILE A 61 0.07 -13.33 -3.67
C ILE A 61 1.33 -12.46 -3.81
N LEU A 62 2.53 -13.03 -3.59
CA LEU A 62 3.80 -12.31 -3.73
C LEU A 62 4.09 -11.97 -5.19
N ARG A 63 3.87 -12.91 -6.12
CA ARG A 63 4.02 -12.68 -7.56
C ARG A 63 3.04 -11.62 -8.08
N TRP A 64 1.77 -11.71 -7.69
CA TRP A 64 0.76 -10.73 -8.08
C TRP A 64 1.14 -9.31 -7.62
N LYS A 65 1.70 -9.16 -6.41
CA LYS A 65 2.19 -7.88 -5.90
C LYS A 65 3.33 -7.30 -6.73
N LEU A 66 4.30 -8.13 -7.12
CA LEU A 66 5.44 -7.69 -7.94
C LEU A 66 4.98 -7.16 -9.32
N GLU A 67 3.89 -7.70 -9.85
CA GLU A 67 3.37 -7.38 -11.18
C GLU A 67 2.36 -6.21 -11.16
N ASN A 68 1.70 -5.91 -10.03
CA ASN A 68 0.54 -5.00 -9.99
C ASN A 68 0.55 -3.87 -8.96
N VAL A 69 1.53 -3.80 -8.04
CA VAL A 69 1.59 -2.70 -7.07
C VAL A 69 2.11 -1.40 -7.72
N ASP A 70 1.33 -0.33 -7.63
CA ASP A 70 1.76 1.02 -8.00
C ASP A 70 2.73 1.57 -6.97
N LEU A 71 4.01 1.64 -7.35
CA LEU A 71 5.10 2.07 -6.49
C LEU A 71 5.06 3.57 -6.20
N GLN A 72 4.49 4.42 -7.07
CA GLN A 72 4.37 5.85 -6.77
C GLN A 72 3.41 6.09 -5.60
N GLU A 73 2.33 5.31 -5.53
CA GLU A 73 1.38 5.39 -4.44
C GLU A 73 2.02 4.98 -3.11
N VAL A 74 2.69 3.82 -3.07
CA VAL A 74 3.35 3.29 -1.86
C VAL A 74 4.46 4.23 -1.38
N LEU A 75 5.29 4.77 -2.28
CA LEU A 75 6.35 5.73 -1.95
C LEU A 75 5.78 7.03 -1.36
N SER A 76 4.61 7.47 -1.85
CA SER A 76 3.95 8.67 -1.32
C SER A 76 3.44 8.53 0.12
N TYR A 77 3.22 7.30 0.60
CA TYR A 77 2.80 7.03 1.98
C TYR A 77 3.99 6.81 2.93
N LEU A 78 5.07 6.20 2.45
CA LEU A 78 6.25 5.91 3.25
C LEU A 78 7.06 7.17 3.61
N ASP A 79 7.12 8.17 2.73
CA ASP A 79 7.79 9.46 3.00
C ASP A 79 6.98 10.39 3.92
N ARG A 80 5.77 9.98 4.34
CA ARG A 80 4.84 10.80 5.12
C ARG A 80 4.20 10.01 6.25
N LEU A 81 4.99 9.32 7.06
CA LEU A 81 4.50 8.58 8.25
C LEU A 81 3.46 9.39 9.06
N HIS A 82 3.69 10.69 9.25
CA HIS A 82 2.72 11.57 9.90
C HIS A 82 1.39 11.70 9.12
N ALA A 83 1.43 11.91 7.80
CA ALA A 83 0.21 11.98 6.98
C ALA A 83 -0.51 10.63 6.92
N THR A 84 0.24 9.53 6.83
CA THR A 84 -0.28 8.16 6.87
C THR A 84 -0.96 7.88 8.20
N ASN A 85 -0.35 8.26 9.33
CA ASN A 85 -0.95 8.15 10.66
C ASN A 85 -2.21 9.01 10.82
N MET A 86 -2.23 10.20 10.22
CA MET A 86 -3.43 11.03 10.17
C MET A 86 -4.55 10.40 9.34
N GLU A 87 -4.20 9.82 8.19
CA GLU A 87 -5.16 9.14 7.32
C GLU A 87 -5.73 7.89 7.98
N ILE A 88 -4.89 7.13 8.70
CA ILE A 88 -5.29 6.03 9.57
C ILE A 88 -6.32 6.50 10.59
N ALA A 89 -6.04 7.58 11.32
CA ALA A 89 -6.95 8.11 12.34
C ALA A 89 -8.28 8.57 11.74
N MET A 90 -8.24 9.28 10.61
CA MET A 90 -9.44 9.75 9.90
C MET A 90 -10.28 8.59 9.37
N THR A 91 -9.64 7.60 8.75
CA THR A 91 -10.31 6.44 8.18
C THR A 91 -10.88 5.55 9.28
N SER A 92 -10.18 5.39 10.41
CA SER A 92 -10.68 4.68 11.59
C SER A 92 -11.96 5.31 12.14
N LYS A 93 -11.99 6.64 12.31
CA LYS A 93 -13.17 7.37 12.80
C LYS A 93 -14.35 7.24 11.83
N MET A 94 -14.10 7.45 10.54
CA MET A 94 -15.11 7.29 9.50
C MET A 94 -15.66 5.85 9.48
N LEU A 95 -14.79 4.85 9.60
CA LEU A 95 -15.19 3.45 9.58
C LEU A 95 -16.06 3.11 10.78
N LEU A 96 -15.73 3.57 11.99
CA LEU A 96 -16.55 3.41 13.19
C LEU A 96 -17.98 3.93 12.98
N ASP A 97 -18.11 5.16 12.46
CA ASP A 97 -19.42 5.78 12.20
C ASP A 97 -20.22 4.96 11.18
N ARG A 98 -19.57 4.52 10.09
CA ARG A 98 -20.22 3.74 9.03
C ARG A 98 -20.62 2.35 9.48
N GLN A 99 -19.81 1.71 10.33
CA GLN A 99 -20.17 0.44 10.94
C GLN A 99 -21.35 0.58 11.90
N GLY A 100 -21.41 1.66 12.69
CA GLY A 100 -22.57 1.95 13.53
C GLY A 100 -23.87 2.10 12.74
N MET A 101 -23.82 2.79 11.59
CA MET A 101 -24.95 2.87 10.66
C MET A 101 -25.34 1.50 10.10
N LEU A 102 -24.35 0.69 9.69
CA LEU A 102 -24.59 -0.64 9.14
C LEU A 102 -25.24 -1.55 10.17
N VAL A 103 -24.76 -1.55 11.43
CA VAL A 103 -25.37 -2.33 12.52
C VAL A 103 -26.81 -1.94 12.75
N GLY A 104 -27.12 -0.64 12.80
CA GLY A 104 -28.50 -0.17 12.99
C GLY A 104 -29.43 -0.67 11.90
N LEU A 105 -29.03 -0.51 10.63
CA LEU A 105 -29.81 -0.99 9.48
C LEU A 105 -29.88 -2.52 9.42
N ALA A 106 -28.79 -3.22 9.73
CA ALA A 106 -28.76 -4.68 9.76
C ALA A 106 -29.71 -5.23 10.83
N ILE A 107 -29.75 -4.63 12.02
CA ILE A 107 -30.70 -5.00 13.07
C ILE A 107 -32.13 -4.75 12.61
N GLU A 108 -32.39 -3.60 11.99
CA GLU A 108 -33.70 -3.27 11.44
C GLU A 108 -34.17 -4.36 10.46
N GLN A 109 -33.31 -4.70 9.50
CA GLN A 109 -33.60 -5.68 8.46
C GLN A 109 -33.75 -7.10 9.01
N LEU A 110 -32.79 -7.56 9.80
CA LEU A 110 -32.72 -8.94 10.30
C LEU A 110 -33.78 -9.24 11.37
N ARG A 111 -34.14 -8.26 12.23
CA ARG A 111 -35.08 -8.52 13.34
C ARG A 111 -36.52 -8.13 13.04
N TYR A 112 -36.74 -7.05 12.29
CA TYR A 112 -38.08 -6.47 12.17
C TYR A 112 -38.66 -6.59 10.75
N ASN A 113 -37.83 -6.61 9.72
CA ASN A 113 -38.31 -6.60 8.34
C ASN A 113 -38.34 -7.98 7.67
N ASP A 114 -38.05 -9.06 8.41
CA ASP A 114 -38.00 -10.43 7.90
C ASP A 114 -37.09 -10.57 6.68
N PHE A 115 -35.97 -9.84 6.71
CA PHE A 115 -35.05 -9.75 5.58
C PHE A 115 -34.54 -11.11 5.14
N GLU A 116 -34.21 -12.00 6.07
CA GLU A 116 -33.60 -13.30 5.76
C GLU A 116 -34.54 -14.20 4.96
N ALA A 117 -35.80 -14.32 5.36
CA ALA A 117 -36.78 -15.14 4.65
C ALA A 117 -37.09 -14.54 3.28
N LYS A 118 -37.27 -13.22 3.21
CA LYS A 118 -37.50 -12.51 1.94
C LYS A 118 -36.31 -12.64 1.01
N TRP A 119 -35.10 -12.45 1.50
CA TRP A 119 -33.87 -12.64 0.73
C TRP A 119 -33.77 -14.08 0.25
N ALA A 120 -33.96 -15.08 1.13
CA ALA A 120 -33.89 -16.48 0.74
C ALA A 120 -34.88 -16.84 -0.39
N ALA A 121 -36.11 -16.30 -0.34
CA ALA A 121 -37.16 -16.53 -1.33
C ALA A 121 -36.91 -15.88 -2.70
N MET A 122 -36.01 -14.90 -2.80
CA MET A 122 -35.66 -14.29 -4.09
C MET A 122 -34.86 -15.26 -4.96
N ASP A 123 -35.11 -15.20 -6.27
CA ASP A 123 -34.28 -15.90 -7.24
C ASP A 123 -32.85 -15.34 -7.28
N MET A 124 -31.94 -16.13 -7.82
CA MET A 124 -30.52 -15.80 -7.78
C MET A 124 -30.17 -14.60 -8.68
N GLU A 125 -30.86 -14.41 -9.79
CA GLU A 125 -30.62 -13.29 -10.71
C GLU A 125 -30.99 -11.96 -10.05
N ALA A 126 -32.14 -11.90 -9.39
CA ALA A 126 -32.56 -10.75 -8.61
C ALA A 126 -31.58 -10.41 -7.47
N LYS A 127 -31.10 -11.43 -6.74
CA LYS A 127 -30.08 -11.25 -5.69
C LYS A 127 -28.80 -10.66 -6.26
N GLN A 128 -28.29 -11.24 -7.35
CA GLN A 128 -27.05 -10.80 -7.99
C GLN A 128 -27.17 -9.37 -8.53
N GLY A 129 -28.33 -9.00 -9.09
CA GLY A 129 -28.62 -7.64 -9.52
C GLY A 129 -28.57 -6.62 -8.38
N ILE A 130 -29.21 -6.93 -7.24
CA ILE A 130 -29.18 -6.08 -6.04
C ILE A 130 -27.76 -5.98 -5.47
N VAL A 131 -27.04 -7.11 -5.42
CA VAL A 131 -25.66 -7.12 -4.94
C VAL A 131 -24.80 -6.21 -5.82
N LEU A 132 -24.88 -6.36 -7.15
CA LEU A 132 -24.11 -5.55 -8.09
C LEU A 132 -24.39 -4.05 -7.93
N ASP A 133 -25.65 -3.65 -7.85
CA ASP A 133 -26.02 -2.25 -7.58
C ASP A 133 -25.42 -1.77 -6.25
N GLY A 134 -25.49 -2.61 -5.21
CA GLY A 134 -24.88 -2.31 -3.93
C GLY A 134 -23.36 -2.16 -3.95
N LEU A 135 -22.65 -2.98 -4.73
CA LEU A 135 -21.21 -2.86 -4.93
C LEU A 135 -20.84 -1.55 -5.64
N ILE A 136 -21.63 -1.15 -6.64
CA ILE A 136 -21.46 0.11 -7.36
C ILE A 136 -21.68 1.30 -6.41
N ARG A 137 -22.76 1.28 -5.61
CA ARG A 137 -23.02 2.28 -4.56
C ARG A 137 -21.87 2.36 -3.56
N GLY A 138 -21.34 1.21 -3.15
CA GLY A 138 -20.19 1.11 -2.27
C GLY A 138 -18.94 1.77 -2.88
N ALA A 139 -18.66 1.47 -4.15
CA ALA A 139 -17.50 1.99 -4.88
C ALA A 139 -17.53 3.51 -5.13
N PHE A 140 -18.70 4.15 -5.10
CA PHE A 140 -18.79 5.62 -5.10
C PHE A 140 -18.42 6.24 -3.74
N LYS A 141 -18.71 5.53 -2.64
CA LYS A 141 -18.53 6.03 -1.28
C LYS A 141 -17.15 5.66 -0.71
N ALA A 142 -16.58 4.54 -1.16
CA ALA A 142 -15.25 4.04 -0.82
C ALA A 142 -14.27 4.21 -1.98
N ARG A 143 -13.00 3.91 -1.73
CA ARG A 143 -11.99 3.85 -2.80
C ARG A 143 -12.16 2.54 -3.56
N GLU A 144 -12.62 2.60 -4.82
CA GLU A 144 -12.95 1.41 -5.63
C GLU A 144 -11.80 0.41 -5.74
N GLN A 145 -10.54 0.87 -5.76
CA GLN A 145 -9.35 0.02 -5.82
C GLN A 145 -9.20 -0.89 -4.59
N SER A 146 -9.72 -0.50 -3.43
CA SER A 146 -9.66 -1.30 -2.20
C SER A 146 -10.47 -2.60 -2.33
N ARG A 147 -11.34 -2.71 -3.34
CA ARG A 147 -12.07 -3.94 -3.65
C ARG A 147 -11.11 -5.09 -4.00
N PHE A 148 -9.95 -4.82 -4.60
CA PHE A 148 -8.93 -5.86 -4.84
C PHE A 148 -8.37 -6.48 -3.56
N ASP A 149 -8.61 -5.86 -2.40
CA ASP A 149 -8.24 -6.42 -1.10
C ASP A 149 -9.41 -7.13 -0.40
N CYS A 150 -10.58 -7.25 -1.05
CA CYS A 150 -11.82 -7.78 -0.47
C CYS A 150 -12.27 -9.10 -1.15
N PRO A 151 -11.61 -10.25 -0.90
CA PRO A 151 -12.00 -11.53 -1.51
C PRO A 151 -13.42 -11.99 -1.15
N GLU A 152 -14.00 -11.49 -0.06
CA GLU A 152 -15.39 -11.74 0.35
C GLU A 152 -16.43 -11.05 -0.55
N ILE A 153 -16.01 -10.02 -1.28
CA ILE A 153 -16.93 -9.08 -1.95
C ILE A 153 -17.01 -9.39 -3.45
N CYS A 154 -17.55 -10.57 -3.73
CA CYS A 154 -17.97 -11.01 -5.06
C CYS A 154 -19.49 -11.17 -5.13
N VAL A 155 -20.05 -10.99 -6.33
CA VAL A 155 -21.50 -11.00 -6.56
C VAL A 155 -22.11 -12.34 -6.18
N SER A 156 -21.48 -13.43 -6.62
CA SER A 156 -21.94 -14.81 -6.34
C SER A 156 -21.84 -15.17 -4.86
N GLY A 157 -20.73 -14.80 -4.20
CA GLY A 157 -20.51 -15.08 -2.78
C GLY A 157 -21.52 -14.38 -1.88
N LEU A 158 -21.76 -13.09 -2.12
CA LEU A 158 -22.71 -12.28 -1.34
C LEU A 158 -24.16 -12.68 -1.58
N ALA A 159 -24.52 -13.06 -2.81
CA ALA A 159 -25.87 -13.53 -3.16
C ALA A 159 -26.17 -14.95 -2.63
N GLY A 160 -25.14 -15.75 -2.41
CA GLY A 160 -25.25 -17.14 -1.93
C GLY A 160 -25.52 -17.25 -0.43
N ASP A 161 -25.18 -18.41 0.12
CA ASP A 161 -25.42 -18.85 1.50
C ASP A 161 -24.13 -19.21 2.27
N GLY A 162 -22.98 -19.09 1.63
CA GLY A 162 -21.67 -19.39 2.22
C GLY A 162 -21.28 -18.48 3.39
N GLN A 163 -20.10 -18.73 3.96
CA GLN A 163 -19.57 -17.98 5.12
C GLN A 163 -19.56 -16.46 4.90
N TYR A 164 -19.25 -16.02 3.68
CA TYR A 164 -19.16 -14.61 3.30
C TYR A 164 -20.41 -14.11 2.55
N SER A 165 -21.55 -14.81 2.67
CA SER A 165 -22.84 -14.32 2.17
C SER A 165 -23.24 -13.02 2.85
N LEU A 166 -24.06 -12.22 2.17
CA LEU A 166 -24.60 -10.95 2.70
C LEU A 166 -25.19 -11.15 4.09
N VAL A 167 -26.04 -12.16 4.26
CA VAL A 167 -26.72 -12.46 5.53
C VAL A 167 -25.70 -12.76 6.64
N ASN A 168 -24.69 -13.59 6.37
CA ASN A 168 -23.69 -13.96 7.38
C ASN A 168 -22.77 -12.79 7.74
N LEU A 169 -22.40 -11.93 6.79
CA LEU A 169 -21.64 -10.72 7.07
C LEU A 169 -22.44 -9.72 7.92
N LEU A 170 -23.73 -9.54 7.64
CA LEU A 170 -24.62 -8.70 8.45
C LEU A 170 -24.77 -9.26 9.87
N ARG A 171 -24.94 -10.58 10.02
CA ARG A 171 -24.99 -11.22 11.35
C ARG A 171 -23.70 -11.01 12.14
N ALA A 172 -22.54 -11.13 11.49
CA ALA A 172 -21.25 -10.99 12.13
C ALA A 172 -21.07 -9.60 12.76
N ILE A 173 -21.41 -8.53 12.03
CA ILE A 173 -21.30 -7.18 12.57
C ILE A 173 -22.38 -6.86 13.62
N VAL A 174 -23.59 -7.42 13.49
CA VAL A 174 -24.63 -7.30 14.53
C VAL A 174 -24.24 -8.01 15.82
N ALA A 175 -23.55 -9.14 15.73
CA ALA A 175 -23.04 -9.86 16.91
C ALA A 175 -21.95 -9.05 17.65
N HIS A 176 -21.17 -8.23 16.94
CA HIS A 176 -20.17 -7.34 17.54
C HIS A 176 -20.78 -6.22 18.38
N ASP A 177 -21.94 -5.68 17.98
CA ASP A 177 -22.70 -4.72 18.79
C ASP A 177 -24.22 -4.98 18.71
N PRO A 178 -24.75 -5.87 19.56
CA PRO A 178 -26.17 -6.19 19.55
C PRO A 178 -27.06 -5.07 20.13
N SER A 179 -26.46 -4.02 20.69
CA SER A 179 -27.17 -2.95 21.43
C SER A 179 -27.73 -1.84 20.53
N ALA A 180 -27.39 -1.84 19.24
CA ALA A 180 -27.90 -0.90 18.23
C ALA A 180 -27.68 0.58 18.55
N THR A 181 -26.63 0.94 19.30
CA THR A 181 -26.43 2.34 19.76
C THR A 181 -25.99 3.31 18.65
N PHE A 182 -25.94 2.87 17.38
CA PHE A 182 -25.43 3.60 16.21
C PHE A 182 -24.00 4.14 16.35
N ARG A 183 -23.31 3.85 17.46
CA ARG A 183 -21.96 4.28 17.79
C ARG A 183 -21.19 3.11 18.38
N LEU A 184 -20.42 2.43 17.53
CA LEU A 184 -19.55 1.37 17.97
C LEU A 184 -18.47 1.91 18.93
N LYS A 185 -18.20 1.15 19.99
CA LYS A 185 -17.09 1.43 20.92
C LYS A 185 -15.73 1.00 20.38
N SER A 186 -15.72 0.08 19.41
CA SER A 186 -14.51 -0.49 18.80
C SER A 186 -14.80 -0.93 17.37
N LEU A 187 -13.77 -0.90 16.51
CA LEU A 187 -13.87 -1.32 15.12
C LEU A 187 -14.13 -2.82 15.04
N PHE A 188 -15.08 -3.21 14.19
CA PHE A 188 -15.22 -4.59 13.75
C PHE A 188 -14.32 -4.85 12.55
N TRP A 189 -13.61 -5.98 12.53
CA TRP A 189 -12.72 -6.34 11.43
C TRP A 189 -13.26 -7.57 10.72
N TYR A 190 -13.66 -7.40 9.45
CA TYR A 190 -14.00 -8.53 8.60
C TYR A 190 -12.72 -9.30 8.26
N SER A 191 -12.62 -10.55 8.71
CA SER A 191 -11.46 -11.43 8.56
C SER A 191 -11.58 -12.33 7.34
N HIS A 192 -10.45 -12.58 6.66
CA HIS A 192 -10.34 -13.62 5.64
C HIS A 192 -8.95 -14.26 5.69
N PRO A 193 -8.82 -15.60 5.67
CA PRO A 193 -7.53 -16.27 5.89
C PRO A 193 -6.41 -15.81 4.95
N LYS A 194 -6.69 -15.67 3.65
CA LYS A 194 -5.68 -15.20 2.67
C LYS A 194 -5.29 -13.73 2.84
N VAL A 195 -6.19 -12.93 3.40
CA VAL A 195 -5.89 -11.53 3.73
C VAL A 195 -5.04 -11.51 4.99
N GLU A 196 -5.38 -12.29 6.02
CA GLU A 196 -4.57 -12.40 7.23
C GLU A 196 -3.14 -12.87 6.92
N GLU A 197 -2.97 -13.85 6.04
CA GLU A 197 -1.65 -14.29 5.55
C GLU A 197 -0.89 -13.14 4.86
N GLU A 198 -1.57 -12.39 3.98
CA GLU A 198 -0.97 -11.23 3.28
C GLU A 198 -0.52 -10.14 4.24
N TYR A 199 -1.33 -9.85 5.26
CA TYR A 199 -1.11 -8.74 6.18
C TYR A 199 -0.25 -9.12 7.38
N ALA A 200 -0.14 -10.41 7.74
CA ALA A 200 0.74 -10.89 8.81
C ALA A 200 2.21 -10.49 8.58
N PHE A 201 2.63 -10.42 7.31
CA PHE A 201 3.97 -9.96 6.94
C PHE A 201 4.17 -8.45 7.17
N ILE A 202 3.12 -7.66 6.97
CA ILE A 202 3.19 -6.19 7.00
C ILE A 202 2.94 -5.64 8.43
N THR A 203 2.18 -6.37 9.25
CA THR A 203 1.87 -6.02 10.64
C THR A 203 2.78 -6.70 11.66
N CYS A 204 3.75 -7.51 11.20
CA CYS A 204 4.72 -8.18 12.06
C CYS A 204 5.45 -7.17 12.96
N PRO A 205 5.70 -7.47 14.25
CA PRO A 205 6.36 -6.55 15.18
C PRO A 205 7.73 -6.01 14.72
N ILE A 206 8.39 -6.73 13.82
CA ILE A 206 9.71 -6.39 13.25
C ILE A 206 9.62 -5.56 11.95
N ALA A 207 8.42 -5.36 11.40
CA ALA A 207 8.21 -4.53 10.21
C ALA A 207 8.42 -3.04 10.57
N PRO A 208 9.03 -2.22 9.68
CA PRO A 208 9.17 -0.78 9.89
C PRO A 208 7.83 -0.10 10.18
N ASP A 209 7.84 0.95 11.01
CA ASP A 209 6.64 1.70 11.40
C ASP A 209 5.81 2.16 10.21
N GLU A 210 6.46 2.60 9.14
CA GLU A 210 5.83 3.04 7.90
C GLU A 210 5.13 1.88 7.18
N ALA A 211 5.74 0.69 7.19
CA ALA A 211 5.15 -0.50 6.61
C ALA A 211 3.94 -0.96 7.43
N ARG A 212 4.06 -0.97 8.76
CA ARG A 212 2.95 -1.28 9.68
C ARG A 212 1.81 -0.29 9.53
N ALA A 213 2.11 1.00 9.45
CA ALA A 213 1.13 2.07 9.21
C ALA A 213 0.42 1.89 7.87
N LEU A 214 1.16 1.62 6.79
CA LEU A 214 0.57 1.37 5.48
C LEU A 214 -0.31 0.11 5.46
N GLY A 215 0.15 -0.98 6.09
CA GLY A 215 -0.64 -2.21 6.25
C GLY A 215 -1.95 -1.95 6.98
N TYR A 216 -1.88 -1.20 8.08
CA TYR A 216 -3.05 -0.82 8.85
C TYR A 216 -4.01 0.09 8.07
N LEU A 217 -3.48 1.07 7.32
CA LEU A 217 -4.29 1.91 6.44
C LEU A 217 -5.03 1.10 5.38
N ARG A 218 -4.35 0.14 4.73
CA ARG A 218 -4.99 -0.74 3.75
C ARG A 218 -6.07 -1.63 4.37
N MET A 219 -5.83 -2.16 5.58
CA MET A 219 -6.87 -2.90 6.31
C MET A 219 -8.10 -2.03 6.60
N LEU A 220 -7.90 -0.74 6.92
CA LEU A 220 -8.98 0.22 7.11
C LEU A 220 -9.71 0.53 5.80
N GLU A 221 -9.00 0.81 4.70
CA GLU A 221 -9.60 1.08 3.39
C GLU A 221 -10.42 -0.11 2.89
N ARG A 222 -9.91 -1.33 3.07
CA ARG A 222 -10.62 -2.59 2.79
C ARG A 222 -11.91 -2.72 3.60
N ASN A 223 -11.84 -2.57 4.92
CA ASN A 223 -13.03 -2.68 5.77
C ASN A 223 -14.04 -1.57 5.48
N HIS A 224 -13.57 -0.37 5.12
CA HIS A 224 -14.43 0.71 4.66
C HIS A 224 -15.16 0.34 3.37
N PHE A 225 -14.47 -0.28 2.40
CA PHE A 225 -15.12 -0.77 1.19
C PHE A 225 -16.20 -1.81 1.50
N ILE A 226 -15.89 -2.82 2.33
CA ILE A 226 -16.86 -3.86 2.73
C ILE A 226 -18.10 -3.23 3.35
N VAL A 227 -17.94 -2.32 4.31
CA VAL A 227 -19.06 -1.67 4.99
C VAL A 227 -19.90 -0.83 4.02
N GLN A 228 -19.27 -0.09 3.12
CA GLN A 228 -19.99 0.71 2.12
C GLN A 228 -20.72 -0.16 1.09
N ALA A 229 -20.14 -1.30 0.71
CA ALA A 229 -20.79 -2.28 -0.15
C ALA A 229 -22.05 -2.85 0.53
N LEU A 230 -21.94 -3.32 1.78
CA LEU A 230 -23.08 -3.86 2.54
C LEU A 230 -24.19 -2.81 2.74
N LEU A 231 -23.82 -1.57 3.09
CA LEU A 231 -24.77 -0.46 3.14
C LEU A 231 -25.45 -0.21 1.79
N GLY A 232 -24.67 -0.20 0.70
CA GLY A 232 -25.18 -0.04 -0.65
C GLY A 232 -26.17 -1.14 -1.05
N ILE A 233 -25.90 -2.39 -0.69
CA ILE A 233 -26.77 -3.53 -0.94
C ILE A 233 -28.10 -3.37 -0.19
N LEU A 234 -28.07 -2.96 1.08
CA LEU A 234 -29.29 -2.69 1.85
C LEU A 234 -30.10 -1.51 1.28
N GLU A 235 -29.43 -0.46 0.79
CA GLU A 235 -30.06 0.65 0.09
C GLU A 235 -30.74 0.20 -1.22
N ALA A 236 -30.05 -0.61 -2.03
CA ALA A 236 -30.58 -1.17 -3.26
C ALA A 236 -31.78 -2.09 -3.00
N TYR A 237 -31.66 -2.99 -2.02
CA TYR A 237 -32.74 -3.87 -1.58
C TYR A 237 -33.98 -3.10 -1.12
N SER A 238 -33.78 -1.97 -0.43
CA SER A 238 -34.86 -1.10 0.02
C SER A 238 -35.48 -0.26 -1.11
N GLY A 239 -35.09 -0.47 -2.36
CA GLY A 239 -35.60 0.26 -3.52
C GLY A 239 -35.16 1.73 -3.58
N LYS A 240 -34.10 2.12 -2.85
CA LYS A 240 -33.61 3.50 -2.95
C LYS A 240 -33.09 3.76 -4.37
N PRO A 241 -33.32 4.96 -4.93
CA PRO A 241 -32.84 5.27 -6.27
C PRO A 241 -31.32 5.14 -6.35
N ALA A 242 -30.83 4.67 -7.49
CA ALA A 242 -29.39 4.63 -7.77
C ALA A 242 -28.81 6.05 -7.67
N PRO A 243 -27.58 6.21 -7.15
CA PRO A 243 -26.92 7.51 -7.08
C PRO A 243 -26.79 8.10 -8.48
N LYS A 244 -27.39 9.29 -8.69
CA LYS A 244 -27.25 10.05 -9.94
C LYS A 244 -25.89 10.75 -9.97
N ILE A 245 -24.83 10.01 -10.30
CA ILE A 245 -23.49 10.55 -10.47
C ILE A 245 -23.20 10.59 -11.97
N SER A 246 -22.82 11.75 -12.50
CA SER A 246 -22.45 11.87 -13.92
C SER A 246 -21.13 11.16 -14.21
N VAL A 247 -20.91 10.78 -15.48
CA VAL A 247 -19.65 10.15 -15.89
C VAL A 247 -18.49 11.12 -15.66
N GLU A 248 -18.70 12.42 -15.90
CA GLU A 248 -17.74 13.48 -15.64
C GLU A 248 -17.37 13.58 -14.15
N GLU A 249 -18.37 13.53 -13.26
CA GLU A 249 -18.16 13.60 -11.81
C GLU A 249 -17.44 12.38 -11.26
N ASP A 250 -17.71 11.19 -11.79
CA ASP A 250 -17.02 9.97 -11.37
C ASP A 250 -15.54 9.97 -11.78
N ILE A 251 -15.25 10.41 -13.00
CA ILE A 251 -13.87 10.55 -13.49
C ILE A 251 -13.10 11.58 -12.66
N GLN A 252 -13.75 12.67 -12.26
CA GLN A 252 -13.15 13.65 -11.34
C GLN A 252 -12.98 13.07 -9.93
N ASN A 253 -13.93 12.27 -9.43
CA ASN A 253 -13.84 11.60 -8.13
C ASN A 253 -12.71 10.56 -8.06
N LYS A 254 -12.30 9.96 -9.20
CA LYS A 254 -11.12 9.07 -9.27
C LYS A 254 -9.83 9.79 -8.87
N GLN A 255 -9.77 11.12 -8.94
CA GLN A 255 -8.69 11.96 -8.42
C GLN A 255 -9.09 12.51 -7.03
N ARG A 256 -8.70 11.80 -5.96
CA ARG A 256 -9.10 12.06 -4.54
C ARG A 256 -9.37 13.56 -4.23
N GLN A 257 -10.65 13.93 -4.14
CA GLN A 257 -11.04 15.24 -3.62
C GLN A 257 -10.98 15.25 -2.08
N PRO A 258 -10.47 16.33 -1.46
CA PRO A 258 -10.50 16.48 -0.01
C PRO A 258 -11.96 16.52 0.49
N CYS A 259 -12.21 15.86 1.63
CA CYS A 259 -13.49 15.87 2.34
C CYS A 259 -13.38 16.62 3.67
N CYS A 260 -14.51 17.09 4.18
CA CYS A 260 -14.59 17.73 5.49
C CYS A 260 -14.34 16.69 6.60
N CYS A 261 -13.35 16.94 7.45
CA CYS A 261 -12.95 16.03 8.53
C CYS A 261 -14.00 15.88 9.65
N ALA A 262 -15.02 16.76 9.69
CA ALA A 262 -16.06 16.73 10.71
C ALA A 262 -17.41 16.19 10.24
N CYS A 263 -17.75 16.30 8.95
CA CYS A 263 -19.04 15.84 8.41
C CYS A 263 -18.90 14.85 7.25
N GLY A 264 -17.69 14.64 6.73
CA GLY A 264 -17.43 13.72 5.60
C GLY A 264 -17.86 14.27 4.24
N GLU A 265 -18.37 15.49 4.17
CA GLU A 265 -18.87 16.11 2.94
C GLU A 265 -17.72 16.47 2.00
N ARG A 266 -17.85 16.07 0.73
CA ARG A 266 -16.83 16.31 -0.32
C ARG A 266 -16.98 17.71 -0.89
N THR A 267 -15.89 18.24 -1.44
CA THR A 267 -15.88 19.55 -2.13
C THR A 267 -16.84 19.48 -3.33
N SER A 268 -17.91 20.28 -3.36
CA SER A 268 -18.67 20.51 -4.60
C SER A 268 -18.08 21.71 -5.34
N ALA A 269 -18.43 21.92 -6.62
CA ALA A 269 -18.00 23.08 -7.41
C ALA A 269 -18.35 24.45 -6.74
N VAL A 270 -19.19 24.45 -5.69
CA VAL A 270 -19.69 25.63 -4.99
C VAL A 270 -19.09 25.78 -3.57
N THR A 271 -18.52 24.73 -2.97
CA THR A 271 -18.04 24.77 -1.57
C THR A 271 -16.55 24.47 -1.46
N THR A 272 -15.74 25.50 -1.18
CA THR A 272 -14.31 25.34 -0.90
C THR A 272 -14.08 24.99 0.57
N LEU A 273 -13.42 23.85 0.83
CA LEU A 273 -13.06 23.46 2.20
C LEU A 273 -11.96 24.36 2.77
N LYS A 274 -12.12 24.76 4.03
CA LYS A 274 -11.17 25.58 4.79
C LYS A 274 -10.19 24.67 5.54
N ARG A 275 -8.89 24.87 5.34
CA ARG A 275 -7.86 24.12 6.06
C ARG A 275 -7.70 24.64 7.50
N CYS A 276 -7.38 23.75 8.44
CA CYS A 276 -6.99 24.16 9.79
C CYS A 276 -5.78 25.09 9.76
N SER A 277 -5.84 26.22 10.47
CA SER A 277 -4.78 27.22 10.51
C SER A 277 -3.49 26.73 11.20
N GLY A 278 -3.60 25.74 12.09
CA GLY A 278 -2.49 25.11 12.81
C GLY A 278 -1.70 24.13 11.92
N CYS A 279 -2.26 22.94 11.71
CA CYS A 279 -1.59 21.85 10.98
C CYS A 279 -1.67 21.98 9.45
N LYS A 280 -2.64 22.74 8.89
CA LYS A 280 -2.95 22.84 7.45
C LYS A 280 -3.32 21.53 6.74
N ILE A 281 -3.47 20.43 7.46
CA ILE A 281 -3.69 19.10 6.88
C ILE A 281 -5.19 18.75 6.83
N VAL A 282 -5.94 19.02 7.91
CA VAL A 282 -7.39 18.77 7.95
C VAL A 282 -8.18 19.90 7.28
N CYS A 283 -9.28 19.53 6.63
CA CYS A 283 -10.16 20.42 5.86
C CYS A 283 -11.57 20.42 6.48
N TYR A 284 -12.22 21.58 6.54
CA TYR A 284 -13.56 21.74 7.10
C TYR A 284 -14.45 22.53 6.14
N CYS A 285 -15.68 22.09 5.94
CA CYS A 285 -16.65 22.85 5.14
C CYS A 285 -17.10 24.13 5.86
N SER A 286 -17.00 24.17 7.19
CA SER A 286 -17.43 25.31 8.00
C SER A 286 -16.68 25.41 9.34
N LYS A 287 -16.83 26.57 10.02
CA LYS A 287 -16.24 26.80 11.35
C LYS A 287 -16.93 25.93 12.43
N GLU A 288 -18.20 25.63 12.22
CA GLU A 288 -19.00 24.74 13.07
C GLU A 288 -18.48 23.31 12.96
N CYS A 289 -18.17 22.86 11.75
CA CYS A 289 -17.50 21.58 11.51
C CYS A 289 -16.13 21.50 12.20
N GLN A 290 -15.30 22.54 12.06
CA GLN A 290 -14.04 22.62 12.80
C GLN A 290 -14.24 22.54 14.32
N SER A 291 -15.21 23.29 14.86
CA SER A 291 -15.49 23.34 16.30
C SER A 291 -16.01 22.01 16.84
N ARG A 292 -16.82 21.30 16.05
CA ARG A 292 -17.33 19.96 16.37
C ARG A 292 -16.22 18.92 16.42
N ASP A 293 -15.24 19.02 15.53
CA ASP A 293 -14.08 18.11 15.48
C ASP A 293 -12.97 18.49 16.47
N TRP A 294 -12.94 19.75 16.94
CA TRP A 294 -11.89 20.30 17.79
C TRP A 294 -11.54 19.48 19.04
N PRO A 295 -12.49 18.91 19.82
CA PRO A 295 -12.15 18.10 21.01
C PRO A 295 -11.26 16.90 20.69
N VAL A 296 -11.38 16.34 19.49
CA VAL A 296 -10.60 15.21 18.98
C VAL A 296 -9.36 15.72 18.23
N HIS A 297 -9.55 16.65 17.29
CA HIS A 297 -8.49 17.20 16.46
C HIS A 297 -7.37 17.87 17.25
N LYS A 298 -7.68 18.59 18.33
CA LYS A 298 -6.68 19.31 19.13
C LYS A 298 -5.59 18.41 19.70
N LYS A 299 -5.87 17.12 19.91
CA LYS A 299 -4.91 16.12 20.41
C LYS A 299 -3.87 15.72 19.36
N LEU A 300 -4.15 16.03 18.09
CA LEU A 300 -3.37 15.65 16.90
C LEU A 300 -2.95 16.88 16.07
N CYS A 301 -3.33 18.09 16.51
CA CYS A 301 -3.05 19.33 15.79
C CYS A 301 -1.65 19.84 16.17
N SER A 302 -0.63 19.38 15.44
CA SER A 302 0.73 19.90 15.56
C SER A 302 0.79 21.31 14.96
N GLY A 303 0.68 22.33 15.81
CA GLY A 303 1.04 23.69 15.44
C GLY A 303 2.51 23.75 15.04
N ARG A 304 2.86 24.73 14.19
CA ARG A 304 4.16 24.88 13.50
C ARG A 304 5.45 24.96 14.35
N ASN A 305 5.47 24.63 15.64
CA ASN A 305 6.63 24.76 16.53
C ASN A 305 6.76 23.59 17.54
N ALA A 306 7.54 22.57 17.19
CA ALA A 306 8.27 21.77 18.18
C ALA A 306 9.73 21.61 17.67
N ARG A 307 10.67 22.25 18.36
CA ARG A 307 12.11 22.24 18.08
C ARG A 307 12.81 21.25 19.02
N PHE A 308 13.90 20.62 18.57
CA PHE A 308 14.87 19.93 19.43
C PHE A 308 16.20 20.72 19.45
N ASP A 309 16.89 20.66 20.59
CA ASP A 309 17.84 21.65 21.15
C ASP A 309 19.32 21.43 20.76
N PRO A 310 20.17 22.49 20.64
CA PRO A 310 21.58 22.52 20.23
C PRO A 310 22.63 22.65 21.41
N ALA A 311 22.50 21.95 22.56
CA ALA A 311 23.43 21.98 23.73
C ALA A 311 24.11 20.66 24.28
N VAL A 312 24.34 19.56 23.55
CA VAL A 312 24.98 18.28 24.01
C VAL A 312 26.06 17.67 23.08
N VAL A 313 26.95 18.40 22.47
CA VAL A 313 28.33 18.36 22.91
C VAL A 313 29.19 17.18 22.24
N ALA A 314 29.95 17.51 21.14
CA ALA A 314 31.02 16.91 20.25
C ALA A 314 32.20 16.02 20.81
N ALA A 315 33.06 15.31 20.02
CA ALA A 315 34.21 15.70 19.18
C ALA A 315 34.77 14.52 18.29
N THR A 316 35.64 14.81 17.29
CA THR A 316 36.39 13.86 16.40
C THR A 316 37.90 14.01 16.68
N PRO A 317 38.87 13.17 16.21
CA PRO A 317 38.85 12.09 15.19
C PRO A 317 39.68 10.80 15.49
N ASP A 318 39.68 9.91 14.50
CA ASP A 318 40.71 8.92 14.10
C ASP A 318 40.52 7.40 14.33
N ALA A 319 40.80 6.71 13.21
CA ALA A 319 41.03 5.29 12.98
C ALA A 319 39.84 4.32 13.20
N LEU A 320 39.26 3.80 12.11
CA LEU A 320 38.68 2.46 12.14
C LEU A 320 39.05 1.64 10.91
N GLU A 321 39.62 0.48 11.21
CA GLU A 321 39.87 -0.66 10.35
C GLU A 321 38.57 -1.23 9.75
N PRO A 322 38.59 -1.89 8.57
CA PRO A 322 37.40 -2.34 7.83
C PRO A 322 36.60 -3.52 8.44
N ALA A 323 36.50 -3.65 9.76
CA ALA A 323 35.90 -4.81 10.43
C ALA A 323 34.38 -4.70 10.74
N GLU A 324 33.71 -3.59 10.44
CA GLU A 324 32.40 -3.29 11.07
C GLU A 324 31.19 -3.17 10.12
N PHE A 325 31.28 -3.60 8.84
CA PHE A 325 30.07 -3.60 7.99
C PHE A 325 29.10 -4.73 8.38
N VAL A 326 28.08 -4.37 9.17
CA VAL A 326 26.96 -5.24 9.53
C VAL A 326 26.22 -5.70 8.27
N GLY A 327 26.34 -6.98 7.93
CA GLY A 327 25.76 -7.58 6.72
C GLY A 327 26.79 -8.01 5.67
N CYS A 328 28.09 -7.87 5.95
CA CYS A 328 29.16 -8.52 5.19
C CYS A 328 29.48 -9.90 5.78
N PRO A 329 29.24 -11.02 5.08
CA PRO A 329 29.70 -12.33 5.55
C PRO A 329 31.24 -12.43 5.43
N PRO A 330 31.93 -13.38 6.08
CA PRO A 330 33.30 -13.73 5.71
C PRO A 330 33.34 -14.27 4.27
N PRO A 331 34.42 -14.04 3.50
CA PRO A 331 34.55 -14.63 2.17
C PRO A 331 34.66 -16.16 2.26
N GLU A 332 34.01 -16.87 1.35
CA GLU A 332 34.14 -18.31 1.23
C GLU A 332 35.56 -18.73 0.80
N PRO A 333 36.01 -19.94 1.16
CA PRO A 333 37.34 -20.43 0.78
C PRO A 333 37.58 -20.31 -0.73
N GLY A 334 38.65 -19.59 -1.11
CA GLY A 334 39.02 -19.38 -2.51
C GLY A 334 38.42 -18.14 -3.17
N PHE A 335 37.47 -17.44 -2.55
CA PHE A 335 36.98 -16.16 -3.04
C PHE A 335 37.82 -14.99 -2.52
N VAL A 336 38.46 -14.25 -3.43
CA VAL A 336 39.25 -13.06 -3.10
C VAL A 336 38.50 -11.81 -3.55
N ARG A 337 38.09 -10.99 -2.58
CA ARG A 337 37.43 -9.71 -2.83
C ARG A 337 38.33 -8.75 -3.60
N SER A 338 37.80 -8.12 -4.64
CA SER A 338 38.55 -7.13 -5.42
C SER A 338 38.74 -5.82 -4.64
N PRO A 339 39.71 -4.98 -5.01
CA PRO A 339 39.83 -3.63 -4.45
C PRO A 339 38.56 -2.78 -4.59
N ALA A 340 37.82 -2.93 -5.69
CA ALA A 340 36.54 -2.24 -5.91
C ALA A 340 35.45 -2.75 -4.95
N LEU A 341 35.39 -4.06 -4.68
CA LEU A 341 34.47 -4.61 -3.68
C LEU A 341 34.83 -4.18 -2.25
N TRP A 342 36.13 -4.14 -1.93
CA TRP A 342 36.59 -3.59 -0.65
C TRP A 342 36.20 -2.13 -0.47
N ARG A 343 36.30 -1.33 -1.55
CA ARG A 343 35.85 0.05 -1.57
C ARG A 343 34.33 0.15 -1.37
N GLN A 344 33.56 -0.73 -1.99
CA GLN A 344 32.11 -0.78 -1.80
C GLN A 344 31.71 -1.13 -0.35
N ILE A 345 32.36 -2.12 0.24
CA ILE A 345 32.18 -2.49 1.66
C ILE A 345 32.58 -1.33 2.56
N PHE A 346 33.69 -0.66 2.27
CA PHE A 346 34.18 0.49 3.02
C PHE A 346 33.15 1.63 3.05
N TYR A 347 32.59 2.03 1.91
CA TYR A 347 31.57 3.07 1.89
C TYR A 347 30.28 2.65 2.59
N LEU A 348 29.84 1.39 2.43
CA LEU A 348 28.66 0.88 3.15
C LEU A 348 28.87 0.77 4.67
N ALA A 349 30.12 0.62 5.12
CA ALA A 349 30.50 0.60 6.53
C ALA A 349 30.54 2.01 7.14
N LYS A 350 30.63 3.07 6.32
CA LYS A 350 30.65 4.43 6.83
C LYS A 350 29.35 4.71 7.55
N LYS A 351 29.49 5.45 8.65
CA LYS A 351 28.37 5.85 9.49
C LYS A 351 27.27 6.48 8.61
N ASP A 352 27.58 7.54 7.87
CA ASP A 352 26.66 8.27 6.97
C ASP A 352 25.98 7.44 5.87
N SER A 353 26.35 6.16 5.75
CA SER A 353 25.89 5.22 4.74
C SER A 353 25.11 4.03 5.34
N TYR A 354 24.83 4.04 6.65
CA TYR A 354 24.07 2.97 7.32
C TYR A 354 22.64 2.80 6.78
N ASP A 355 22.02 3.88 6.29
CA ASP A 355 20.70 3.82 5.64
C ASP A 355 20.76 3.60 4.12
N ARG A 356 21.97 3.49 3.55
CA ARG A 356 22.23 3.31 2.11
C ARG A 356 22.43 1.85 1.76
N ASP A 357 22.06 1.48 0.54
CA ASP A 357 22.00 0.08 0.10
C ASP A 357 23.07 -0.27 -0.90
N TYR A 358 23.57 0.71 -1.65
CA TYR A 358 24.63 0.53 -2.62
C TYR A 358 25.30 1.87 -2.93
N HIS A 359 26.57 1.89 -3.27
CA HIS A 359 27.28 3.10 -3.70
C HIS A 359 27.78 2.93 -5.12
N PHE A 360 27.58 3.94 -5.96
CA PHE A 360 28.20 4.03 -7.29
C PHE A 360 29.45 4.90 -7.23
N GLU A 361 30.52 4.45 -7.85
CA GLU A 361 31.75 5.23 -7.95
C GLU A 361 31.55 6.39 -8.93
N THR A 362 31.69 7.63 -8.43
CA THR A 362 31.62 8.83 -9.26
C THR A 362 32.99 9.49 -9.43
N SER A 363 33.86 9.38 -8.43
CA SER A 363 35.26 9.82 -8.49
C SER A 363 36.13 9.08 -7.46
N PRO A 364 37.46 9.33 -7.41
CA PRO A 364 38.35 8.72 -6.43
C PRO A 364 37.98 8.98 -4.96
N ASP A 365 37.24 10.05 -4.66
CA ASP A 365 36.88 10.43 -3.29
C ASP A 365 35.37 10.41 -3.02
N PHE A 366 34.55 10.44 -4.08
CA PHE A 366 33.10 10.55 -3.98
C PHE A 366 32.37 9.32 -4.52
N THR A 367 31.23 9.02 -3.89
CA THR A 367 30.28 8.01 -4.36
C THR A 367 28.87 8.58 -4.41
N TYR A 368 28.04 8.03 -5.29
CA TYR A 368 26.61 8.26 -5.32
C TYR A 368 25.89 7.09 -4.65
N SER A 369 25.38 7.31 -3.44
CA SER A 369 24.67 6.29 -2.68
C SER A 369 23.23 6.12 -3.18
N VAL A 370 22.76 4.87 -3.23
CA VAL A 370 21.40 4.49 -3.55
C VAL A 370 20.75 3.87 -2.32
N ARG A 371 19.49 4.22 -2.10
CA ARG A 371 18.61 3.57 -1.13
C ARG A 371 17.45 2.95 -1.91
N ILE A 372 17.26 1.66 -1.74
CA ILE A 372 16.18 0.88 -2.36
C ILE A 372 14.96 1.06 -1.45
N SER A 373 14.00 1.84 -1.93
CA SER A 373 12.82 2.19 -1.13
C SER A 373 11.82 1.06 -0.96
N ASP A 374 11.78 0.09 -1.89
CA ASP A 374 10.88 -1.06 -1.83
C ASP A 374 11.44 -2.12 -0.85
N PRO A 375 10.75 -2.45 0.26
CA PRO A 375 11.30 -3.33 1.30
C PRO A 375 11.56 -4.76 0.82
N THR A 376 10.71 -5.29 -0.07
CA THR A 376 10.81 -6.66 -0.59
C THR A 376 11.99 -6.76 -1.57
N LEU A 377 12.10 -5.81 -2.49
CA LEU A 377 13.20 -5.68 -3.42
C LEU A 377 14.51 -5.40 -2.69
N ARG A 378 14.47 -4.59 -1.63
CA ARG A 378 15.61 -4.29 -0.76
C ARG A 378 16.09 -5.55 -0.03
N LEU A 379 15.17 -6.37 0.49
CA LEU A 379 15.51 -7.66 1.11
C LEU A 379 16.13 -8.62 0.09
N ILE A 380 15.51 -8.79 -1.08
CA ILE A 380 16.06 -9.64 -2.16
C ILE A 380 17.43 -9.11 -2.61
N PHE A 381 17.58 -7.79 -2.72
CA PHE A 381 18.84 -7.14 -3.06
C PHE A 381 19.92 -7.42 -2.01
N PHE A 382 19.59 -7.39 -0.72
CA PHE A 382 20.56 -7.72 0.34
C PHE A 382 20.96 -9.18 0.34
N ILE A 383 20.02 -10.10 0.13
CA ILE A 383 20.33 -11.52 0.03
C ILE A 383 21.23 -11.79 -1.19
N ALA A 384 20.91 -11.18 -2.34
CA ALA A 384 21.77 -11.22 -3.52
C ALA A 384 23.17 -10.63 -3.22
N ARG A 385 23.22 -9.48 -2.56
CA ARG A 385 24.47 -8.79 -2.21
C ARG A 385 25.31 -9.61 -1.25
N ARG A 386 24.69 -10.24 -0.26
CA ARG A 386 25.34 -11.11 0.72
C ARG A 386 25.99 -12.31 0.02
N ARG A 387 25.22 -13.03 -0.81
CA ARG A 387 25.72 -14.16 -1.60
C ARG A 387 26.88 -13.73 -2.50
N ALA A 388 26.73 -12.60 -3.21
CA ALA A 388 27.79 -12.05 -4.05
C ALA A 388 29.05 -11.63 -3.26
N MET A 389 28.89 -11.03 -2.07
CA MET A 389 30.01 -10.63 -1.20
C MET A 389 30.73 -11.80 -0.52
N ALA A 390 30.03 -12.93 -0.34
CA ALA A 390 30.58 -14.15 0.23
C ALA A 390 31.41 -14.93 -0.79
N SER A 391 30.88 -15.14 -2.00
CA SER A 391 31.43 -16.11 -2.95
C SER A 391 31.65 -15.59 -4.37
N GLY A 392 31.20 -14.37 -4.68
CA GLY A 392 31.19 -13.86 -6.05
C GLY A 392 30.15 -14.55 -6.94
N ASP A 393 29.13 -15.20 -6.36
CA ASP A 393 28.12 -15.97 -7.09
C ASP A 393 27.54 -15.19 -8.29
N ARG A 394 27.72 -15.75 -9.49
CA ARG A 394 27.38 -15.08 -10.75
C ARG A 394 25.88 -14.84 -10.90
N GLY A 395 25.03 -15.72 -10.37
CA GLY A 395 23.57 -15.55 -10.35
C GLY A 395 23.13 -14.43 -9.41
N ALA A 396 23.78 -14.31 -8.25
CA ALA A 396 23.55 -13.25 -7.29
C ALA A 396 24.00 -11.88 -7.82
N VAL A 397 25.16 -11.80 -8.47
CA VAL A 397 25.61 -10.57 -9.15
C VAL A 397 24.67 -10.22 -10.30
N GLY A 398 24.17 -11.23 -11.02
CA GLY A 398 23.10 -11.07 -12.02
C GLY A 398 21.84 -10.43 -11.46
N LYS A 399 21.39 -10.89 -10.29
CA LYS A 399 20.23 -10.30 -9.61
C LYS A 399 20.47 -8.88 -9.13
N LEU A 400 21.67 -8.56 -8.64
CA LEU A 400 22.03 -7.19 -8.32
C LEU A 400 21.93 -6.30 -9.56
N ASN A 401 22.45 -6.76 -10.69
CA ASN A 401 22.33 -6.06 -11.96
C ASN A 401 20.86 -5.87 -12.36
N ASP A 402 20.04 -6.91 -12.34
CA ASP A 402 18.61 -6.82 -12.69
C ASP A 402 17.87 -5.79 -11.86
N ILE A 403 18.13 -5.77 -10.54
CA ILE A 403 17.52 -4.82 -9.62
C ILE A 403 18.00 -3.40 -9.92
N LEU A 404 19.31 -3.16 -10.07
CA LEU A 404 19.87 -1.84 -10.35
C LEU A 404 19.44 -1.31 -11.74
N GLN A 405 19.36 -2.17 -12.76
CA GLN A 405 18.81 -1.81 -14.07
C GLN A 405 17.31 -1.51 -13.99
N GLY A 406 16.58 -2.21 -13.13
CA GLY A 406 15.20 -1.89 -12.77
C GLY A 406 15.07 -0.48 -12.19
N LEU A 407 15.93 -0.11 -11.24
CA LEU A 407 15.96 1.23 -10.64
C LEU A 407 16.36 2.31 -11.67
N ARG A 408 17.31 2.00 -12.56
CA ARG A 408 17.72 2.88 -13.68
C ARG A 408 16.54 3.16 -14.63
N ARG A 409 15.84 2.12 -15.09
CA ARG A 409 14.67 2.27 -15.99
C ARG A 409 13.56 3.14 -15.36
N ARG A 410 13.57 3.25 -14.03
CA ARG A 410 12.64 4.05 -13.21
C ARG A 410 13.20 5.44 -12.86
N GLY A 411 14.38 5.81 -13.35
CA GLY A 411 15.02 7.10 -13.10
C GLY A 411 15.56 7.30 -11.67
N GLN A 412 15.55 6.26 -10.84
CA GLN A 412 16.04 6.31 -9.45
C GLN A 412 17.57 6.19 -9.36
N VAL A 413 18.20 5.74 -10.45
CA VAL A 413 19.65 5.62 -10.59
C VAL A 413 20.04 6.35 -11.88
N LYS A 414 21.00 7.28 -11.80
CA LYS A 414 21.38 8.17 -12.90
C LYS A 414 22.47 7.59 -13.82
N PHE A 415 22.85 6.34 -13.61
CA PHE A 415 23.90 5.66 -14.35
C PHE A 415 23.34 4.92 -15.56
N THR A 416 24.14 4.85 -16.62
CA THR A 416 23.83 4.08 -17.82
C THR A 416 23.90 2.57 -17.56
N GLU A 417 23.31 1.79 -18.46
CA GLU A 417 23.36 0.31 -18.42
C GLU A 417 24.79 -0.20 -18.25
N ARG A 418 25.68 0.33 -19.09
CA ARG A 418 27.09 -0.03 -19.17
C ARG A 418 27.82 0.31 -17.88
N GLN A 419 27.56 1.49 -17.29
CA GLN A 419 28.19 1.90 -16.03
C GLN A 419 27.81 1.01 -14.85
N ILE A 420 26.55 0.56 -14.78
CA ILE A 420 26.09 -0.38 -13.74
C ILE A 420 26.80 -1.73 -13.91
N CYS A 421 26.82 -2.26 -15.13
CA CYS A 421 27.52 -3.52 -15.42
C CYS A 421 29.01 -3.41 -15.10
N ASP A 422 29.72 -2.42 -15.66
CA ASP A 422 31.17 -2.25 -15.47
C ASP A 422 31.56 -2.15 -13.99
N GLN A 423 30.74 -1.52 -13.15
CA GLN A 423 31.03 -1.46 -11.71
C GLN A 423 30.85 -2.83 -11.03
N LEU A 424 29.75 -3.54 -11.29
CA LEU A 424 29.53 -4.87 -10.73
C LEU A 424 30.59 -5.88 -11.20
N GLU A 425 30.98 -5.82 -12.47
CA GLU A 425 32.05 -6.68 -13.02
C GLU A 425 33.40 -6.38 -12.35
N ARG A 426 33.71 -5.12 -12.02
CA ARG A 426 34.92 -4.75 -11.24
C ARG A 426 34.84 -5.19 -9.78
N GLU A 427 33.68 -5.05 -9.14
CA GLU A 427 33.46 -5.46 -7.75
C GLU A 427 33.64 -6.98 -7.60
N TYR A 428 32.91 -7.77 -8.39
CA TYR A 428 32.83 -9.21 -8.18
C TYR A 428 33.73 -10.04 -9.12
N ARG A 429 34.42 -9.41 -10.09
CA ARG A 429 35.29 -10.07 -11.09
C ARG A 429 34.56 -11.13 -11.90
N VAL A 430 33.27 -10.91 -12.17
CA VAL A 430 32.43 -11.78 -13.01
C VAL A 430 31.99 -11.04 -14.27
N ALA A 431 31.76 -11.76 -15.37
CA ALA A 431 31.18 -11.19 -16.58
C ALA A 431 29.65 -11.34 -16.58
N LEU A 432 28.94 -10.24 -16.79
CA LEU A 432 27.47 -10.17 -16.87
C LEU A 432 26.93 -10.42 -18.29
N SER A 433 27.82 -10.57 -19.27
CA SER A 433 27.49 -10.96 -20.65
C SER A 433 28.09 -12.34 -20.98
N PRO A 434 27.33 -13.30 -21.55
CA PRO A 434 25.88 -13.26 -21.79
C PRO A 434 25.07 -13.25 -20.47
N PRO A 435 23.75 -12.89 -20.50
CA PRO A 435 22.93 -12.75 -19.30
C PRO A 435 23.07 -13.97 -18.37
N PRO A 436 23.24 -13.76 -17.06
CA PRO A 436 23.45 -14.86 -16.12
C PRO A 436 22.23 -15.79 -16.10
N GLU A 437 22.49 -17.10 -15.99
CA GLU A 437 21.43 -18.09 -15.80
C GLU A 437 20.68 -17.84 -14.49
N VAL A 438 19.38 -18.16 -14.53
CA VAL A 438 18.36 -18.19 -13.48
C VAL A 438 18.91 -17.95 -12.06
N TRP A 439 18.42 -16.86 -11.42
CA TRP A 439 18.51 -16.67 -9.97
C TRP A 439 18.29 -18.02 -9.29
N GLY A 440 19.29 -18.51 -8.55
CA GLY A 440 19.32 -19.88 -8.01
C GLY A 440 18.20 -20.18 -7.01
N ALA A 441 18.51 -20.82 -5.89
CA ALA A 441 17.49 -21.11 -4.89
C ALA A 441 16.85 -19.82 -4.35
N ASP A 442 15.52 -19.84 -4.21
CA ASP A 442 14.78 -18.78 -3.51
C ASP A 442 15.39 -18.49 -2.14
N PRO A 443 15.29 -17.24 -1.63
CA PRO A 443 15.71 -16.90 -0.28
C PRO A 443 15.20 -17.91 0.76
N THR A 444 16.11 -18.54 1.49
CA THR A 444 15.72 -19.46 2.57
C THR A 444 15.18 -18.67 3.76
N PRO A 445 14.30 -19.26 4.60
CA PRO A 445 13.84 -18.61 5.83
C PRO A 445 14.97 -18.16 6.76
N GLN A 446 16.08 -18.91 6.78
CA GLN A 446 17.27 -18.58 7.55
C GLN A 446 17.99 -17.33 7.00
N GLU A 447 18.23 -17.27 5.69
CA GLU A 447 18.86 -16.10 5.05
C GLU A 447 18.01 -14.83 5.24
N ILE A 448 16.68 -14.98 5.17
CA ILE A 448 15.74 -13.89 5.43
C ILE A 448 15.88 -13.41 6.89
N MET A 449 15.85 -14.33 7.85
CA MET A 449 15.98 -14.02 9.28
C MET A 449 17.31 -13.35 9.60
N GLU A 450 18.40 -13.85 9.02
CA GLU A 450 19.73 -13.27 9.14
C GLU A 450 19.77 -11.83 8.60
N GLU A 451 19.34 -11.60 7.34
CA GLU A 451 19.34 -10.28 6.72
C GLU A 451 18.43 -9.27 7.43
N MET A 452 17.29 -9.73 7.96
CA MET A 452 16.44 -8.89 8.80
C MET A 452 17.13 -8.50 10.11
N GLY A 453 17.89 -9.42 10.73
CA GLY A 453 18.70 -9.13 11.90
C GLY A 453 19.85 -8.16 11.62
N TYR A 454 20.51 -8.27 10.45
CA TYR A 454 21.52 -7.30 10.02
C TYR A 454 20.90 -5.93 9.76
N LEU A 455 19.73 -5.88 9.12
CA LEU A 455 19.00 -4.64 8.89
C LEU A 455 18.67 -3.92 10.18
N GLU A 456 18.21 -4.65 11.19
CA GLU A 456 17.87 -4.06 12.47
C GLU A 456 19.11 -3.51 13.17
N ARG A 457 20.23 -4.25 13.16
CA ARG A 457 21.50 -3.74 13.65
C ARG A 457 21.97 -2.50 12.89
N ARG A 458 21.82 -2.45 11.57
CA ARG A 458 22.15 -1.26 10.77
C ARG A 458 21.24 -0.07 11.08
N LYS A 459 19.96 -0.29 11.36
CA LYS A 459 19.05 0.78 11.83
C LYS A 459 19.45 1.29 13.21
N VAL A 460 19.79 0.39 14.13
CA VAL A 460 20.29 0.75 15.46
C VAL A 460 21.57 1.58 15.32
N LEU A 461 22.50 1.17 14.45
CA LEU A 461 23.72 1.94 14.17
C LEU A 461 23.42 3.29 13.51
N ALA A 462 22.49 3.34 12.55
CA ALA A 462 22.03 4.58 11.92
C ALA A 462 21.37 5.52 12.94
N ALA A 463 20.60 4.98 13.88
CA ALA A 463 19.95 5.73 14.94
C ALA A 463 20.97 6.19 16.00
N GLN A 464 21.93 5.34 16.37
CA GLN A 464 23.04 5.69 17.27
C GLN A 464 23.93 6.77 16.66
N GLN A 465 24.18 6.71 15.36
CA GLN A 465 24.90 7.77 14.66
C GLN A 465 24.06 9.03 14.55
N ALA A 466 22.79 8.95 14.18
CA ALA A 466 21.91 10.12 14.13
C ALA A 466 21.85 10.79 15.51
N ALA A 467 21.80 10.00 16.58
CA ALA A 467 21.89 10.46 17.96
C ALA A 467 23.26 11.09 18.27
N ALA A 468 24.37 10.47 17.87
CA ALA A 468 25.72 11.01 18.07
C ALA A 468 26.00 12.29 17.26
N GLU A 469 25.40 12.44 16.07
CA GLU A 469 25.44 13.68 15.28
C GLU A 469 24.58 14.79 15.90
N GLU A 470 23.46 14.41 16.51
CA GLU A 470 22.64 15.33 17.30
C GLU A 470 23.28 15.71 18.62
N GLU A 471 24.10 14.84 19.21
CA GLU A 471 24.96 15.12 20.34
C GLU A 471 26.07 16.09 19.87
N TRP A 472 26.85 15.77 18.83
CA TRP A 472 27.85 16.72 18.31
C TRP A 472 27.38 18.16 18.07
N LYS A 473 26.26 18.36 17.37
CA LYS A 473 25.74 19.68 16.90
C LYS A 473 25.35 20.66 18.01
N ARG A 474 25.59 20.20 19.22
CA ARG A 474 24.95 20.57 20.43
C ARG A 474 26.12 21.07 21.35
N GLU A 475 27.41 20.76 21.08
CA GLU A 475 28.61 21.50 21.59
C GLU A 475 28.79 22.73 20.74
#